data_AF-A0A1V6PR48-F1
#
_entry.id   AF-A0A1V6PR48-F1
#
_cell.length_a   1.000
_cell.length_b   1.000
_cell.length_c   1.000
_cell.angle_alpha   90.00
_cell.angle_beta   90.00
_cell.angle_gamma   90.00
#
_symmetry.space_group_name_H-M   'P 1'
#
loop_
_entity.id
_entity.type
_entity.pdbx_description
1 polymer ?
#
loop_
_entity_poly.entity_id
_entity_poly.type
_entity_poly.pdbx_seq_one_letter_code
_entity_poly.pdbx_strand_id
1 'polypeptide(L)' 'MPLVVPGINSTMGDKSEWVNKLMGKTIGDSSNETSFAKKDLPETHRVLKPGDMKTMDHNPDRLNIHVNEEGTVHDVNYG' A
#
# COMPACT_ATOMS: atom_id res chain seq x y z
N MET A 1 10.65 3.34 -28.63
CA MET A 1 9.85 2.12 -28.46
C MET A 1 8.91 2.33 -27.30
N PRO A 2 7.58 2.48 -27.51
CA PRO A 2 6.65 2.58 -26.40
C PRO A 2 6.35 1.18 -25.87
N LEU A 3 6.75 0.88 -24.64
CA LEU A 3 6.35 -0.33 -23.94
C LEU A 3 4.92 -0.14 -23.45
N VAL A 4 3.95 -0.47 -24.30
CA VAL A 4 2.58 -0.68 -23.83
C VAL A 4 2.56 -2.02 -23.12
N VAL A 5 2.25 -2.01 -21.83
CA VAL A 5 1.89 -3.21 -21.06
C VAL A 5 0.39 -3.15 -20.79
N PRO A 6 -0.46 -3.76 -21.64
CA PRO A 6 -1.88 -3.87 -21.38
C PRO A 6 -2.15 -5.11 -20.52
N GLY A 7 -2.81 -4.93 -19.37
CA GLY A 7 -3.47 -6.05 -18.67
C GLY A 7 -3.15 -6.15 -17.17
N ILE A 8 -3.60 -5.18 -16.38
CA ILE A 8 -3.76 -5.38 -14.93
C ILE A 8 -5.04 -6.18 -14.74
N ASN A 9 -4.88 -7.51 -14.63
CA ASN A 9 -5.95 -8.44 -14.29
C ASN A 9 -6.34 -8.22 -12.82
N SER A 10 -7.55 -7.70 -12.62
CA SER A 10 -8.12 -7.06 -11.43
C SER A 10 -8.47 -8.01 -10.27
N THR A 11 -7.58 -8.95 -9.91
CA THR A 11 -7.82 -9.77 -8.69
C THR A 11 -6.56 -10.37 -8.04
N MET A 12 -5.40 -10.36 -8.72
CA MET A 12 -4.12 -10.79 -8.13
C MET A 12 -2.93 -9.85 -8.45
N GLY A 13 -3.13 -8.85 -9.32
CA GLY A 13 -2.07 -7.90 -9.73
C GLY A 13 -1.85 -6.74 -8.76
N ASP A 14 -2.90 -6.32 -8.04
CA ASP A 14 -2.89 -5.06 -7.28
C ASP A 14 -1.98 -5.16 -6.04
N LYS A 15 -1.92 -6.32 -5.38
CA LYS A 15 -1.03 -6.52 -4.22
C LYS A 15 0.43 -6.32 -4.62
N SER A 16 0.84 -6.96 -5.71
CA SER A 16 2.21 -6.88 -6.23
C SER A 16 2.58 -5.45 -6.65
N GLU A 17 1.62 -4.70 -7.20
CA GLU A 17 1.83 -3.30 -7.57
C GLU A 17 2.08 -2.41 -6.33
N TRP A 18 1.22 -2.48 -5.32
CA TRP A 18 1.37 -1.66 -4.12
C TRP A 18 2.60 -2.03 -3.29
N VAL A 19 2.93 -3.32 -3.21
CA VAL A 19 4.20 -3.76 -2.59
C VAL A 19 5.37 -3.07 -3.30
N ASN A 20 5.46 -3.14 -4.64
CA ASN A 20 6.56 -2.50 -5.36
C ASN A 20 6.57 -0.96 -5.20
N LYS A 21 5.39 -0.33 -5.07
CA LYS A 21 5.28 1.14 -4.91
C LYS A 21 5.62 1.63 -3.50
N LEU A 22 5.18 0.90 -2.47
CA LEU A 22 5.19 1.37 -1.09
C LEU A 22 6.37 0.82 -0.28
N MET A 23 6.87 -0.38 -0.59
CA MET A 23 7.94 -1.01 0.19
C MET A 23 9.16 -0.11 0.35
N GLY A 24 9.61 0.05 1.59
CA GLY A 24 10.76 0.89 1.93
C GLY A 24 10.49 2.40 1.89
N LYS A 25 9.27 2.84 1.57
CA LYS A 25 8.86 4.25 1.64
C LYS A 25 8.07 4.55 2.91
N THR A 26 8.00 5.81 3.26
CA THR A 26 7.17 6.33 4.36
C THR A 26 5.86 6.90 3.84
N ILE A 27 4.77 6.83 4.61
CA ILE A 27 3.48 7.40 4.20
C ILE A 27 3.36 8.83 4.71
N GLY A 28 3.31 9.80 3.79
CA GLY A 28 3.28 11.23 4.09
C GLY A 28 2.24 11.99 3.27
N ASP A 29 2.37 13.31 3.22
CA ASP A 29 1.45 14.19 2.48
C ASP A 29 1.85 14.37 1.01
N SER A 30 3.11 14.11 0.67
CA SER A 30 3.67 14.23 -0.68
C SER A 30 4.39 12.97 -1.14
N SER A 31 4.42 12.79 -2.46
CA SER A 31 4.98 11.64 -3.16
C SER A 31 6.37 12.00 -3.66
N ASN A 32 7.39 11.44 -3.01
CA ASN A 32 8.81 11.65 -3.26
C ASN A 32 9.52 10.30 -3.46
N GLU A 33 10.84 10.30 -3.63
CA GLU A 33 11.62 9.06 -3.71
C GLU A 33 11.52 8.22 -2.43
N THR A 34 11.44 8.85 -1.25
CA THR A 34 11.42 8.20 0.06
C THR A 34 10.06 8.21 0.76
N SER A 35 9.07 8.92 0.20
CA SER A 35 7.74 9.06 0.79
C SER A 35 6.65 8.89 -0.25
N PHE A 36 5.50 8.37 0.16
CA PHE A 36 4.33 8.19 -0.69
C PHE A 36 3.16 8.98 -0.11
N ALA A 37 2.46 9.75 -0.96
CA ALA A 37 1.39 10.60 -0.50
C ALA A 37 0.13 9.80 -0.17
N LYS A 38 -0.52 10.10 0.95
CA LYS A 38 -1.80 9.48 1.31
C LYS A 38 -2.90 9.68 0.26
N LYS A 39 -2.87 10.79 -0.46
CA LYS A 39 -3.80 11.09 -1.56
C LYS A 39 -3.67 10.14 -2.76
N ASP A 40 -2.51 9.50 -2.91
CA ASP A 40 -2.23 8.57 -4.01
C ASP A 40 -2.54 7.12 -3.61
N LEU A 41 -2.97 6.88 -2.36
CA LEU A 41 -3.44 5.58 -1.88
C LEU A 41 -4.87 5.32 -2.39
N PRO A 42 -5.28 4.05 -2.47
CA PRO A 42 -6.65 3.72 -2.85
C PRO A 42 -7.64 4.27 -1.83
N GLU A 43 -8.87 4.52 -2.27
CA GLU A 43 -9.93 5.09 -1.44
C GLU A 43 -10.14 4.30 -0.13
N THR A 44 -10.10 2.98 -0.23
CA THR A 44 -10.17 2.08 0.92
C THR A 44 -8.76 1.62 1.32
N HIS A 45 -8.15 2.31 2.28
CA HIS A 45 -6.84 1.93 2.84
C HIS A 45 -6.78 2.07 4.36
N ARG A 46 -5.87 1.33 4.99
CA ARG A 46 -5.57 1.41 6.43
C ARG A 46 -4.07 1.28 6.66
N VAL A 47 -3.49 2.25 7.35
CA VAL A 47 -2.10 2.20 7.80
C VAL A 47 -2.08 1.66 9.23
N LEU A 48 -1.35 0.57 9.44
CA LEU A 48 -1.22 -0.13 10.71
C LEU A 48 0.21 0.01 11.21
N LYS A 49 0.38 0.58 12.41
CA LYS A 49 1.69 0.63 13.07
C LYS A 49 1.95 -0.64 13.87
N PRO A 50 3.21 -0.92 14.21
CA PRO A 50 3.52 -2.06 15.08
C PRO A 50 2.84 -1.86 16.42
N GLY A 51 2.09 -2.87 16.87
CA GLY A 51 1.34 -2.82 18.13
C GLY A 51 -0.03 -2.17 18.05
N ASP A 52 -0.44 -1.61 16.91
CA ASP A 52 -1.82 -1.14 16.74
C ASP A 52 -2.79 -2.34 16.80
N MET A 53 -3.85 -2.18 17.58
CA MET A 53 -4.92 -3.16 17.63
C MET A 53 -5.66 -3.18 16.29
N LYS A 54 -5.57 -4.30 15.56
CA LYS A 54 -6.35 -4.47 14.33
C LYS A 54 -7.72 -5.05 14.64
N THR A 55 -8.75 -4.42 14.09
CA THR A 55 -10.09 -5.01 14.02
C THR A 55 -10.07 -6.21 13.07
N MET A 56 -10.82 -7.26 13.43
CA MET A 56 -10.95 -8.51 12.66
C MET A 56 -12.04 -8.42 11.57
N ASP A 57 -12.36 -7.19 11.12
CA ASP A 57 -13.28 -6.95 10.03
C ASP A 57 -12.59 -7.25 8.70
N HIS A 58 -13.15 -8.21 7.94
CA HIS A 58 -12.63 -8.57 6.63
C HIS A 58 -13.22 -7.65 5.56
N ASN A 59 -12.36 -6.88 4.89
CA ASN A 59 -12.71 -6.05 3.75
C ASN A 59 -11.75 -6.35 2.58
N PRO A 60 -12.16 -7.16 1.60
CA PRO A 60 -11.29 -7.58 0.49
C PRO A 60 -10.80 -6.40 -0.37
N ASP A 61 -11.54 -5.29 -0.41
CA ASP A 61 -11.19 -4.11 -1.18
C ASP A 61 -10.23 -3.16 -0.44
N ARG A 62 -9.98 -3.41 0.86
CA ARG A 62 -9.13 -2.55 1.69
C ARG A 62 -7.66 -2.91 1.57
N LEU A 63 -6.84 -1.92 1.23
CA LEU A 63 -5.39 -2.02 1.30
C LEU A 63 -4.91 -1.80 2.75
N ASN A 64 -4.45 -2.85 3.41
CA ASN A 64 -3.74 -2.75 4.67
C ASN A 64 -2.24 -2.53 4.42
N ILE A 65 -1.69 -1.48 5.01
CA ILE A 65 -0.30 -1.07 4.89
C ILE A 65 0.32 -1.18 6.28
N HIS A 66 1.22 -2.14 6.45
CA HIS A 66 1.97 -2.31 7.70
C HIS A 66 3.25 -1.49 7.64
N VAL A 67 3.38 -0.59 8.61
CA VAL A 67 4.59 0.23 8.79
C VAL A 67 5.37 -0.23 10.02
N ASN A 68 6.65 0.10 10.05
CA ASN A 68 7.55 -0.11 11.18
C ASN A 68 7.41 1.01 12.22
N GLU A 69 8.15 0.91 13.33
CA GLU A 69 8.22 1.97 14.34
C GLU A 69 8.72 3.30 13.76
N GLU A 70 9.60 3.22 12.77
CA GLU A 70 10.12 4.37 12.01
C GLU A 70 9.12 4.94 10.98
N GLY A 71 7.97 4.27 10.76
CA GLY A 71 6.96 4.69 9.78
C GLY A 71 7.24 4.23 8.34
N THR A 72 8.26 3.39 8.14
CA THR A 72 8.58 2.78 6.84
C THR A 72 7.70 1.57 6.57
N VAL A 73 7.15 1.46 5.36
CA VAL A 73 6.34 0.33 4.93
C VAL A 73 7.19 -0.91 4.78
N HIS A 74 6.81 -1.99 5.46
CA HIS A 74 7.47 -3.30 5.36
C HIS A 74 6.57 -4.40 4.83
N ASP A 75 5.24 -4.23 4.89
CA ASP A 75 4.31 -5.22 4.37
C ASP A 75 2.99 -4.56 3.92
N VAL A 76 2.36 -5.16 2.92
CA VAL A 76 1.12 -4.67 2.32
C VAL A 76 0.23 -5.85 1.98
N ASN A 77 -1.03 -5.81 2.39
CA ASN A 77 -1.99 -6.87 2.13
C ASN A 77 -3.43 -6.36 1.95
N TYR A 78 -4.22 -7.07 1.15
CA TYR A 78 -5.65 -6.82 1.04
C TYR A 78 -6.43 -7.69 2.05
N GLY A 79 -7.45 -7.11 2.68
CA GLY A 79 -8.34 -7.85 3.59
C GLY A 79 -8.94 -7.08 4.75
#